data_AF-A0A0Q9T8K8-F1
#
_entry.id   AF-A0A0Q9T8K8-F1
#
_cell.length_a   1.000
_cell.length_b   1.000
_cell.length_c   1.000
_cell.angle_alpha   90.00
_cell.angle_beta   90.00
_cell.angle_gamma   90.00
#
_symmetry.space_group_name_H-M   'P 1'
#
loop_
_entity.id
_entity.type
_entity.pdbx_description
1 polymer ?
#
loop_
_entity_poly.entity_id
_entity_poly.type
_entity_poly.pdbx_seq_one_letter_code
_entity_poly.pdbx_strand_id
1 'polypeptide(L)'
;MESASQLRGVCQTTAPPDHPFTDKEPQMKIFSTVLTRLAVMGAGLATYYGAVSLVTSDDGGGADIGAGLLAFSGLMLASFVWAFLDGRSNDLAATTVVWSLVAVALAAGWRVVVAVASADTSMSFAERLSADALSTLFTFGLVLVPAVLGAVVGGASRSGQAVRR
;
A
#
# COMPACT_ATOMS: atom_id res chain seq x y z
N MET A 1 13.04 0.74 72.57
CA MET A 1 11.72 1.04 71.97
C MET A 1 11.83 0.92 70.46
N GLU A 2 12.17 -0.28 70.01
CA GLU A 2 11.94 -0.81 68.66
C GLU A 2 10.48 -1.27 68.60
N SER A 3 9.69 -0.83 67.60
CA SER A 3 8.50 -1.56 67.09
C SER A 3 7.69 -0.72 66.09
N ALA A 4 8.33 -0.20 65.03
CA ALA A 4 7.60 0.45 63.94
C ALA A 4 8.16 0.17 62.53
N SER A 5 9.09 -0.77 62.39
CA SER A 5 9.83 -1.03 61.14
C SER A 5 9.32 -2.23 60.32
N GLN A 6 8.37 -3.01 60.83
CA GLN A 6 8.05 -4.34 60.27
C GLN A 6 6.79 -4.45 59.39
N LEU A 7 6.09 -3.35 59.08
CA LEU A 7 4.87 -3.38 58.24
C LEU A 7 5.08 -2.84 56.81
N ARG A 8 6.28 -3.04 56.23
CA ARG A 8 6.56 -2.80 54.79
C ARG A 8 6.87 -4.09 54.01
N GLY A 9 6.38 -5.23 54.50
CA GLY A 9 6.31 -6.45 53.72
C GLY A 9 4.86 -6.70 53.33
N VAL A 10 4.63 -7.21 52.12
CA VAL A 10 3.34 -7.75 51.65
C VAL A 10 2.34 -6.73 51.09
N CYS A 11 2.77 -5.93 50.12
CA CYS A 11 1.96 -5.75 48.92
C CYS A 11 2.66 -6.51 47.80
N GLN A 12 2.42 -7.82 47.75
CA GLN A 12 2.68 -8.63 46.58
C GLN A 12 1.84 -8.07 45.45
N THR A 13 2.47 -7.31 44.55
CA THR A 13 1.97 -7.07 43.20
C THR A 13 1.90 -8.43 42.52
N THR A 14 0.73 -9.06 42.59
CA THR A 14 0.35 -10.15 41.69
C THR A 14 0.24 -9.53 40.30
N ALA A 15 1.36 -9.47 39.58
CA ALA A 15 1.34 -9.22 38.16
C ALA A 15 0.43 -10.28 37.52
N PRO A 16 -0.63 -9.89 36.80
CA PRO A 16 -1.45 -10.86 36.09
C PRO A 16 -0.58 -11.59 35.05
N PRO A 17 -0.86 -12.89 34.79
CA PRO A 17 -0.08 -13.69 33.87
C PRO A 17 -0.06 -13.05 32.49
N ASP A 18 1.15 -12.72 32.07
CA ASP A 18 1.64 -12.49 30.73
C ASP A 18 0.89 -13.38 29.73
N HIS A 19 -0.19 -12.83 29.15
CA HIS A 19 -0.97 -13.49 28.11
C HIS A 19 -0.08 -13.70 26.87
N PRO A 20 0.33 -14.94 26.54
CA PRO A 20 1.28 -15.19 25.46
C PRO A 20 0.60 -15.30 24.08
N PHE A 21 -0.51 -14.57 23.84
CA PHE A 21 -1.42 -14.92 22.74
C PHE A 21 -2.05 -13.77 21.96
N THR A 22 -1.45 -12.59 21.91
CA THR A 22 -2.01 -11.48 21.09
C THR A 22 -1.02 -10.76 20.18
N ASP A 23 0.11 -11.39 19.85
CA ASP A 23 1.09 -10.81 18.90
C ASP A 23 0.63 -10.83 17.43
N LYS A 24 -0.52 -11.45 17.13
CA LYS A 24 -1.08 -11.56 15.76
C LYS A 24 -1.99 -10.41 15.36
N GLU A 25 -2.52 -9.65 16.32
CA GLU A 25 -3.42 -8.52 16.05
C GLU A 25 -2.83 -7.43 15.14
N PRO A 26 -1.56 -6.99 15.31
CA PRO A 26 -0.99 -5.95 14.46
C PRO A 26 -0.79 -6.44 13.01
N GLN A 27 -0.41 -7.71 12.81
CA GLN A 27 -0.20 -8.26 11.48
C GLN A 27 -1.51 -8.34 10.68
N MET A 28 -2.61 -8.73 11.33
CA MET A 28 -3.92 -8.85 10.68
C MET A 28 -4.45 -7.50 10.18
N LYS A 29 -4.23 -6.41 10.94
CA LYS A 29 -4.64 -5.05 10.56
C LYS A 29 -3.85 -4.54 9.35
N ILE A 30 -2.53 -4.76 9.32
CA ILE A 30 -1.68 -4.38 8.18
C ILE A 30 -2.13 -5.14 6.93
N PHE A 31 -2.31 -6.45 7.04
CA PHE A 31 -2.72 -7.29 5.91
C PHE A 31 -4.08 -6.87 5.34
N SER A 32 -5.09 -6.68 6.20
CA SER A 32 -6.41 -6.19 5.80
C SER A 32 -6.34 -4.81 5.12
N THR A 33 -5.48 -3.92 5.62
CA THR A 33 -5.28 -2.58 5.04
C THR A 33 -4.67 -2.65 3.65
N VAL A 34 -3.63 -3.47 3.47
CA VAL A 34 -2.98 -3.69 2.15
C VAL A 34 -3.99 -4.29 1.17
N LEU A 35 -4.73 -5.33 1.58
CA LEU A 35 -5.76 -5.97 0.76
C LEU A 35 -6.84 -4.99 0.31
N THR A 36 -7.34 -4.16 1.22
CA THR A 36 -8.38 -3.18 0.91
C THR A 36 -7.88 -2.20 -0.16
N ARG A 37 -6.64 -1.72 -0.02
CA ARG A 37 -6.03 -0.80 -1.00
C ARG A 37 -5.86 -1.46 -2.36
N LEU A 38 -5.36 -2.68 -2.39
CA LEU A 38 -5.21 -3.46 -3.63
C LEU A 38 -6.56 -3.72 -4.29
N ALA A 39 -7.60 -4.04 -3.51
CA ALA A 39 -8.94 -4.26 -4.03
C ALA A 39 -9.50 -2.98 -4.66
N VAL A 40 -9.36 -1.83 -3.99
CA VAL A 40 -9.84 -0.55 -4.51
C VAL A 40 -9.07 -0.12 -5.76
N MET A 41 -7.73 -0.22 -5.73
CA MET A 41 -6.91 0.10 -6.90
C MET A 41 -7.16 -0.84 -8.07
N GLY A 42 -7.25 -2.14 -7.81
CA GLY A 42 -7.54 -3.16 -8.81
C GLY A 42 -8.92 -2.99 -9.43
N ALA A 43 -9.96 -2.74 -8.62
CA ALA A 43 -11.31 -2.47 -9.10
C ALA A 43 -11.38 -1.18 -9.93
N GLY A 44 -10.71 -0.12 -9.49
CA GLY A 44 -10.62 1.14 -10.23
C GLY A 44 -9.94 0.94 -11.59
N LEU A 45 -8.84 0.19 -11.63
CA LEU A 45 -8.11 -0.11 -12.86
C LEU A 45 -8.93 -0.99 -13.81
N ALA A 46 -9.60 -2.03 -13.30
CA ALA A 46 -10.47 -2.89 -14.10
C ALA A 46 -11.66 -2.12 -14.67
N THR A 47 -12.29 -1.25 -13.88
CA THR A 47 -13.37 -0.37 -14.32
C THR A 47 -12.90 0.59 -15.40
N TYR A 48 -11.71 1.18 -15.21
CA TYR A 48 -11.10 2.09 -16.17
C TYR A 48 -10.88 1.40 -17.52
N TYR A 49 -10.20 0.25 -17.55
CA TYR A 49 -9.95 -0.47 -18.80
C TYR A 49 -11.25 -0.98 -19.44
N GLY A 50 -12.20 -1.47 -18.64
CA GLY A 50 -13.51 -1.86 -19.14
C GLY A 50 -14.28 -0.70 -19.77
N ALA A 51 -14.24 0.48 -19.16
CA ALA A 51 -14.89 1.68 -19.69
C ALA A 51 -14.20 2.20 -20.96
N VAL A 52 -12.86 2.21 -21.00
CA VAL A 52 -12.10 2.62 -22.19
C VAL A 52 -12.47 1.71 -23.37
N SER A 53 -12.49 0.39 -23.19
CA SER A 53 -12.87 -0.54 -24.25
C SER A 53 -14.27 -0.30 -24.84
N LEU A 54 -15.20 0.24 -24.06
CA LEU A 54 -16.56 0.57 -24.50
C LEU A 54 -16.66 1.91 -25.24
N VAL A 55 -15.72 2.82 -25.02
CA VAL A 55 -15.75 4.19 -25.56
C VAL A 55 -14.82 4.35 -26.76
N THR A 56 -13.71 3.62 -26.82
CA THR A 56 -12.67 3.77 -27.86
C THR A 56 -12.66 2.65 -28.89
N SER A 57 -13.80 2.00 -29.17
CA SER A 57 -13.91 0.87 -30.10
C SER A 57 -13.72 1.23 -31.59
N ASP A 58 -13.01 2.31 -31.93
CA ASP A 58 -12.85 2.83 -33.29
C ASP A 58 -11.41 2.60 -33.81
N ASP A 59 -11.29 2.12 -35.05
CA ASP A 59 -10.18 1.33 -35.65
C ASP A 59 -8.80 2.03 -35.85
N GLY A 60 -8.42 2.99 -35.00
CA GLY A 60 -7.17 3.74 -35.12
C GLY A 60 -6.26 3.55 -33.91
N GLY A 61 -5.17 2.79 -34.05
CA GLY A 61 -4.15 2.50 -33.01
C GLY A 61 -3.42 3.71 -32.38
N GLY A 62 -3.90 4.94 -32.58
CA GLY A 62 -3.45 6.14 -31.87
C GLY A 62 -4.13 6.36 -30.51
N ALA A 63 -5.30 5.76 -30.25
CA ALA A 63 -6.04 5.94 -28.99
C ALA A 63 -5.37 5.28 -27.77
N ASP A 64 -4.54 4.25 -28.00
CA ASP A 64 -3.96 3.42 -26.94
C ASP A 64 -2.89 4.14 -26.11
N ILE A 65 -2.17 5.11 -26.70
CA ILE A 65 -1.16 5.91 -25.98
C ILE A 65 -1.83 6.80 -24.92
N GLY A 66 -2.97 7.40 -25.26
CA GLY A 66 -3.73 8.26 -24.34
C GLY A 66 -4.34 7.47 -23.17
N ALA A 67 -4.84 6.27 -23.45
CA ALA A 67 -5.41 5.40 -22.43
C ALA A 67 -4.37 4.96 -21.39
N GLY A 68 -3.14 4.64 -21.83
CA GLY A 68 -2.05 4.30 -20.92
C GLY A 68 -1.64 5.48 -20.02
N LEU A 69 -1.53 6.68 -20.58
CA LEU A 69 -1.20 7.90 -19.83
C LEU A 69 -2.27 8.26 -18.79
N LEU A 70 -3.55 8.12 -19.14
CA LEU A 70 -4.64 8.37 -18.20
C LEU A 70 -4.66 7.35 -17.05
N ALA A 71 -4.44 6.06 -17.34
CA ALA A 71 -4.29 5.04 -16.29
C ALA A 71 -3.11 5.35 -15.36
N PHE A 72 -1.97 5.73 -15.95
CA PHE A 72 -0.76 6.15 -15.24
C PHE A 72 -1.04 7.33 -14.32
N SER A 73 -1.64 8.41 -14.84
CA SER A 73 -1.95 9.61 -14.06
C SER A 73 -2.97 9.32 -12.97
N GLY A 74 -3.99 8.51 -13.26
CA GLY A 74 -4.98 8.08 -12.28
C GLY A 74 -4.35 7.32 -11.11
N LEU A 75 -3.48 6.35 -11.41
CA LEU A 75 -2.79 5.56 -10.39
C LEU A 75 -1.83 6.42 -9.55
N MET A 76 -1.09 7.32 -10.19
CA MET A 76 -0.18 8.25 -9.53
C MET A 76 -0.95 9.17 -8.57
N LEU A 77 -2.06 9.77 -9.02
CA LEU A 77 -2.89 10.67 -8.22
C LEU A 77 -3.57 9.92 -7.07
N ALA A 78 -4.13 8.74 -7.32
CA ALA A 78 -4.75 7.92 -6.28
C ALA A 78 -3.73 7.54 -5.20
N SER A 79 -2.52 7.15 -5.61
CA SER A 79 -1.42 6.82 -4.68
C SER A 79 -1.01 8.03 -3.85
N PHE A 80 -0.84 9.19 -4.49
CA PHE A 80 -0.48 10.43 -3.80
C PHE A 80 -1.55 10.88 -2.80
N VAL A 81 -2.81 10.99 -3.23
CA VAL A 81 -3.91 11.52 -2.40
C VAL A 81 -4.18 10.61 -1.22
N TRP A 82 -4.20 9.29 -1.44
CA TRP A 82 -4.46 8.35 -0.36
C TRP A 82 -3.30 8.31 0.64
N ALA A 83 -2.05 8.30 0.16
CA ALA A 83 -0.90 8.37 1.04
C ALA A 83 -0.79 9.70 1.79
N PHE A 84 -1.27 10.80 1.19
CA PHE A 84 -1.41 12.09 1.87
C PHE A 84 -2.38 12.00 3.06
N LEU A 85 -3.54 11.39 2.87
CA LEU A 85 -4.50 11.15 3.96
C LEU A 85 -3.92 10.22 5.03
N ASP A 86 -3.17 9.19 4.63
CA ASP A 86 -2.48 8.30 5.55
C ASP A 86 -1.41 9.02 6.37
N GLY A 87 -0.54 9.83 5.74
CA GLY A 87 0.49 10.59 6.44
C GLY A 87 -0.11 11.61 7.42
N ARG A 88 -1.34 12.07 7.15
CA ARG A 88 -2.10 12.95 8.03
C ARG A 88 -2.74 12.24 9.23
N SER A 89 -2.89 10.91 9.17
CA SER A 89 -3.58 10.08 10.18
C SER A 89 -2.64 9.12 10.93
N ASN A 90 -1.54 8.68 10.31
CA ASN A 90 -0.62 7.67 10.82
C ASN A 90 0.82 8.20 10.94
N ASP A 91 1.73 7.34 11.38
CA ASP A 91 3.17 7.59 11.36
C ASP A 91 3.74 7.42 9.94
N LEU A 92 4.79 8.18 9.61
CA LEU A 92 5.42 8.16 8.28
C LEU A 92 6.07 6.80 7.97
N ALA A 93 6.71 6.17 8.96
CA ALA A 93 7.37 4.88 8.75
C ALA A 93 6.34 3.78 8.50
N ALA A 94 5.28 3.74 9.30
CA ALA A 94 4.17 2.80 9.12
C ALA A 94 3.50 2.97 7.74
N THR A 95 3.25 4.22 7.33
CA THR A 95 2.66 4.53 6.01
C THR A 95 3.57 4.05 4.87
N THR A 96 4.87 4.32 4.96
CA THR A 96 5.85 3.94 3.94
C THR A 96 5.94 2.41 3.79
N VAL A 97 5.93 1.66 4.89
CA VAL A 97 5.93 0.19 4.86
C VAL A 97 4.68 -0.35 4.16
N VAL A 98 3.49 0.15 4.52
CA VAL A 98 2.23 -0.29 3.91
C VAL A 98 2.22 -0.01 2.40
N TRP A 99 2.62 1.20 2.00
CA TRP A 99 2.68 1.56 0.58
C TRP A 99 3.75 0.81 -0.21
N SER A 100 4.86 0.43 0.43
CA SER A 100 5.86 -0.45 -0.17
C SER A 100 5.27 -1.83 -0.46
N LEU A 101 4.51 -2.41 0.48
CA LEU A 101 3.82 -3.69 0.28
C LEU A 101 2.76 -3.60 -0.82
N VAL A 102 1.99 -2.51 -0.86
CA VAL A 102 1.01 -2.26 -1.92
C VAL A 102 1.70 -2.15 -3.28
N ALA A 103 2.79 -1.40 -3.39
CA ALA A 103 3.54 -1.24 -4.63
C ALA A 103 4.12 -2.57 -5.14
N VAL A 104 4.70 -3.39 -4.25
CA VAL A 104 5.18 -4.74 -4.59
C VAL A 104 4.03 -5.62 -5.06
N ALA A 105 2.94 -5.68 -4.29
CA ALA A 105 1.80 -6.53 -4.60
C ALA A 105 1.10 -6.12 -5.90
N LEU A 106 0.98 -4.81 -6.17
CA LEU A 106 0.41 -4.31 -7.42
C LEU A 106 1.33 -4.62 -8.61
N ALA A 107 2.63 -4.38 -8.48
CA ALA A 107 3.60 -4.67 -9.54
C ALA A 107 3.62 -6.18 -9.87
N ALA A 108 3.66 -7.05 -8.86
CA ALA A 108 3.59 -8.50 -9.04
C ALA A 108 2.23 -8.96 -9.56
N GLY A 109 1.14 -8.42 -9.02
CA GLY A 109 -0.22 -8.76 -9.45
C GLY A 109 -0.49 -8.40 -10.91
N TRP A 110 -0.02 -7.23 -11.36
CA TRP A 110 -0.11 -6.81 -12.75
C TRP A 110 0.60 -7.80 -13.70
N ARG A 111 1.74 -8.36 -13.28
CA ARG A 111 2.42 -9.41 -14.05
C ARG A 111 1.58 -10.65 -14.23
N VAL A 112 0.91 -11.10 -13.17
CA VAL A 112 0.03 -12.25 -13.25
C VAL A 112 -1.13 -11.98 -14.20
N VAL A 113 -1.75 -10.79 -14.11
CA VAL A 113 -2.85 -10.39 -15.01
C VAL A 113 -2.39 -10.38 -16.46
N VAL A 114 -1.28 -9.72 -16.78
CA VAL A 114 -0.74 -9.67 -18.15
C VAL A 114 -0.38 -11.07 -18.64
N ALA A 115 0.26 -11.90 -17.82
CA ALA A 115 0.65 -13.25 -18.21
C ALA A 115 -0.55 -14.14 -18.51
N VAL A 116 -1.64 -14.02 -17.73
CA VAL A 116 -2.89 -14.76 -17.95
C VAL A 116 -3.62 -14.23 -19.19
N ALA A 117 -3.64 -12.92 -19.41
CA ALA A 117 -4.29 -12.31 -20.57
C ALA A 117 -3.54 -12.59 -21.90
N SER A 118 -2.21 -12.67 -21.85
CA SER A 118 -1.33 -12.92 -23.00
C SER A 118 -0.88 -14.38 -23.08
N ALA A 119 -1.80 -15.33 -22.88
CA ALA A 119 -1.55 -16.77 -22.79
C ALA A 119 -1.06 -17.43 -24.11
N ASP A 120 -0.09 -16.82 -24.78
CA ASP A 120 0.78 -17.46 -25.77
C ASP A 120 1.64 -18.53 -25.08
N THR A 121 1.33 -19.79 -25.34
CA THR A 121 1.93 -20.98 -24.69
C THR A 121 3.42 -21.20 -25.00
N SER A 122 4.04 -20.29 -25.74
CA SER A 122 5.38 -20.44 -26.34
C SER A 122 6.54 -20.03 -25.43
N MET A 123 6.29 -19.31 -24.33
CA MET A 123 7.32 -18.78 -23.41
C MET A 123 7.08 -19.21 -21.98
N SER A 124 8.15 -19.62 -21.28
CA SER A 124 8.05 -19.99 -19.86
C SER A 124 7.78 -18.76 -18.97
N PHE A 125 7.09 -18.97 -17.84
CA PHE A 125 6.79 -17.90 -16.89
C PHE A 125 8.07 -17.23 -16.35
N ALA A 126 9.15 -18.00 -16.16
CA ALA A 126 10.44 -17.49 -15.69
C ALA A 126 11.11 -16.54 -16.70
N GLU A 127 11.06 -16.87 -18.00
CA GLU A 127 11.59 -16.01 -19.07
C GLU A 127 10.78 -14.71 -19.22
N ARG A 128 9.45 -14.79 -19.07
CA ARG A 128 8.59 -13.60 -19.07
C ARG A 128 8.88 -12.69 -17.87
N LEU A 129 9.21 -13.27 -16.71
CA LEU A 129 9.50 -12.50 -15.49
C LEU A 129 10.85 -11.78 -15.57
N SER A 130 11.86 -12.42 -16.17
CA SER A 130 13.20 -11.84 -16.31
C SER A 130 13.29 -10.78 -17.41
N ALA A 131 12.60 -10.98 -18.54
CA ALA A 131 12.57 -10.04 -19.66
C ALA A 131 11.97 -8.68 -19.28
N ASP A 132 11.20 -8.65 -18.19
CA ASP A 132 10.31 -7.54 -17.88
C ASP A 132 10.61 -6.91 -16.50
N ALA A 133 11.80 -7.15 -15.95
CA ALA A 133 12.22 -6.58 -14.66
C ALA A 133 12.09 -5.04 -14.60
N LEU A 134 12.39 -4.36 -15.70
CA LEU A 134 12.31 -2.89 -15.79
C LEU A 134 10.88 -2.35 -15.65
N SER A 135 9.88 -3.00 -16.26
CA SER A 135 8.50 -2.55 -16.14
C SER A 135 7.90 -2.88 -14.76
N THR A 136 8.41 -3.92 -14.08
CA THR A 136 8.08 -4.18 -12.67
C THR A 136 8.61 -3.07 -11.78
N LEU A 137 9.88 -2.69 -11.97
CA LEU A 137 10.50 -1.59 -11.24
C LEU A 137 9.82 -0.26 -11.53
N PHE A 138 9.43 -0.03 -12.78
CA PHE A 138 8.65 1.15 -13.18
C PHE A 138 7.30 1.20 -12.48
N THR A 139 6.53 0.11 -12.47
CA THR A 139 5.22 0.03 -11.80
C THR A 139 5.36 0.22 -10.29
N PHE A 140 6.40 -0.36 -9.69
CA PHE A 140 6.72 -0.15 -8.29
C PHE A 140 7.00 1.32 -7.98
N GLY A 141 7.88 1.96 -8.75
CA GLY A 141 8.20 3.38 -8.61
C GLY A 141 6.99 4.29 -8.83
N LEU A 142 6.13 3.94 -9.79
CA LEU A 142 4.89 4.66 -10.12
C LEU A 142 3.95 4.78 -8.92
N VAL A 143 3.89 3.76 -8.07
CA VAL A 143 3.02 3.75 -6.88
C VAL A 143 3.77 4.32 -5.69
N LEU A 144 5.00 3.85 -5.46
CA LEU A 144 5.72 4.17 -4.23
C LEU A 144 6.17 5.62 -4.17
N VAL A 145 6.70 6.18 -5.26
CA VAL A 145 7.22 7.56 -5.26
C VAL A 145 6.13 8.59 -4.92
N PRO A 146 4.99 8.64 -5.63
CA PRO A 146 3.92 9.55 -5.27
C PRO A 146 3.32 9.24 -3.89
N ALA A 147 3.28 7.98 -3.46
CA ALA A 147 2.81 7.65 -2.13
C ALA A 147 3.73 8.21 -1.03
N VAL A 148 5.04 8.04 -1.15
CA VAL A 148 6.01 8.61 -0.20
C VAL A 148 5.91 10.12 -0.17
N LEU A 149 5.83 10.77 -1.34
CA LEU A 149 5.63 12.23 -1.42
C LEU A 149 4.33 12.66 -0.73
N GLY A 150 3.22 11.97 -1.01
CA GLY A 150 1.93 12.22 -0.38
C GLY A 150 2.03 12.10 1.14
N ALA A 151 2.61 11.01 1.65
CA ALA A 151 2.76 10.75 3.08
C ALA A 151 3.62 11.81 3.78
N VAL A 152 4.73 12.25 3.18
CA VAL A 152 5.58 13.32 3.70
C VAL A 152 4.82 14.64 3.79
N VAL A 153 4.12 15.02 2.71
CA VAL A 153 3.33 16.27 2.67
C VAL A 153 2.18 16.21 3.67
N GLY A 154 1.51 15.06 3.79
CA GLY A 154 0.45 14.81 4.76
C GLY A 154 0.93 14.93 6.20
N GLY A 155 2.06 14.30 6.52
CA GLY A 155 2.68 14.37 7.84
C GLY A 155 3.11 15.78 8.22
N ALA A 156 3.74 16.51 7.29
CA ALA A 156 4.16 17.90 7.51
C ALA A 156 2.96 18.83 7.81
N SER A 157 1.81 18.60 7.15
CA SER A 157 0.59 19.40 7.37
C SER A 157 0.01 19.26 8.79
N ARG A 158 0.27 18.12 9.47
CA ARG A 158 -0.14 17.89 10.86
C ARG A 158 0.74 18.66 11.83
N SER A 159 2.06 18.60 11.65
CA SER A 159 3.03 19.27 12.53
C SER A 159 2.82 20.78 12.58
N GLY A 160 2.47 21.40 11.45
CA GLY A 160 2.15 22.84 11.40
C GLY A 160 0.88 23.24 12.16
N GLN A 161 -0.07 22.32 12.37
CA GLN A 161 -1.28 22.58 13.16
C GLN A 161 -1.04 22.45 14.67
N ALA A 162 -0.11 21.60 15.08
CA ALA A 162 0.26 21.43 16.50
C ALA A 162 0.95 22.68 17.08
N VAL A 163 1.69 23.44 16.26
CA VAL A 163 2.39 24.67 16.69
C VAL A 163 1.45 25.88 16.83
N ARG A 164 0.25 25.83 16.23
CA ARG A 164 -0.73 26.95 16.24
C ARG A 164 -1.82 26.82 17.30
N ARG A 165 -1.76 25.80 18.15
CA ARG A 165 -2.66 25.61 19.30
C ARG A 165 -1.89 25.88 20.58
#